data_AF-F8PRL4-F1
#
_entry.id   AF-F8PRL4-F1
#
_cell.length_a   1.000
_cell.length_b   1.000
_cell.length_c   1.000
_cell.angle_alpha   90.00
_cell.angle_beta   90.00
_cell.angle_gamma   90.00
#
_symmetry.space_group_name_H-M   'P 1'
#
loop_
_entity.id
_entity.type
_entity.pdbx_description
1 polymer ?
#
loop_
_entity_poly.entity_id
_entity_poly.type
_entity_poly.pdbx_seq_one_letter_code
_entity_poly.pdbx_strand_id
1 'polypeptide(L)'
;MYYRGVVPSLFYLHSKLEDTAFAGNVHIVYWKTYMPPRHLLGVQDQEFFSRPIVITDLAGARQNDLRDIFYADLSGTTFLVTTAAMHSSLPQPLSDCLVVQHRIFPHLDLDHLSESVEAGWSDGLSLLVYLTDHDCIANRSHSLE
;
A
#
# COMPACT_ATOMS: atom_id res chain seq x y z
N MET A 1 -15.59 -7.53 -16.57
CA MET A 1 -14.48 -6.56 -16.64
C MET A 1 -13.49 -6.98 -15.54
N TYR A 2 -12.28 -7.41 -15.89
CA TYR A 2 -11.41 -8.18 -14.99
C TYR A 2 -10.43 -7.29 -14.23
N TYR A 3 -10.66 -7.06 -12.93
CA TYR A 3 -9.72 -6.45 -11.98
C TYR A 3 -8.57 -7.41 -11.62
N ARG A 4 -7.83 -7.89 -12.63
CA ARG A 4 -6.67 -8.79 -12.43
C ARG A 4 -5.57 -7.99 -11.71
N GLY A 5 -5.21 -8.42 -10.51
CA GLY A 5 -4.11 -7.86 -9.72
C GLY A 5 -4.50 -7.50 -8.28
N VAL A 6 -5.68 -6.92 -8.07
CA VAL A 6 -6.12 -6.49 -6.74
C VAL A 6 -6.42 -7.70 -5.82
N VAL A 7 -7.12 -8.71 -6.33
CA VAL A 7 -7.41 -9.94 -5.56
C VAL A 7 -6.13 -10.68 -5.13
N PRO A 8 -5.11 -10.88 -6.00
CA PRO A 8 -3.81 -11.38 -5.59
C PRO A 8 -3.14 -10.59 -4.46
N SER A 9 -3.26 -9.24 -4.45
CA SER A 9 -2.71 -8.42 -3.36
C SER A 9 -3.36 -8.74 -2.01
N LEU A 10 -4.67 -9.01 -2.01
CA LEU A 10 -5.39 -9.40 -0.80
C LEU A 10 -4.93 -10.75 -0.27
N PHE A 11 -4.79 -11.75 -1.15
CA PHE A 11 -4.32 -13.07 -0.72
C PHE A 11 -2.91 -13.02 -0.16
N TYR A 12 -2.03 -12.21 -0.76
CA TYR A 12 -0.70 -11.99 -0.23
C TYR A 12 -0.73 -11.31 1.15
N LEU A 13 -1.51 -10.24 1.30
CA LEU A 13 -1.63 -9.54 2.58
C LEU A 13 -2.25 -10.44 3.64
N HIS A 14 -3.27 -11.21 3.30
CA HIS A 14 -3.90 -12.19 4.18
C HIS A 14 -2.88 -13.24 4.67
N SER A 15 -2.12 -13.87 3.76
CA SER A 15 -1.11 -14.84 4.17
C SER A 15 -0.02 -14.21 5.04
N LYS A 16 0.34 -12.94 4.80
CA LYS A 16 1.29 -12.22 5.65
C LYS A 16 0.73 -11.98 7.04
N LEU A 17 -0.52 -11.58 7.17
CA LEU A 17 -1.17 -11.36 8.45
C LEU A 17 -1.26 -12.66 9.28
N GLU A 18 -1.48 -13.79 8.62
CA GLU A 18 -1.48 -15.12 9.26
C GLU A 18 -0.07 -15.59 9.68
N ASP A 19 0.94 -15.36 8.83
CA ASP A 19 2.30 -15.89 9.04
C ASP A 19 3.16 -15.10 10.05
N THR A 20 2.79 -13.85 10.38
CA THR A 20 3.70 -12.95 11.11
C THR A 20 3.17 -12.48 12.46
N ALA A 21 4.11 -12.42 13.42
CA ALA A 21 3.96 -11.72 14.68
C ALA A 21 4.23 -10.22 14.48
N PHE A 22 3.41 -9.53 13.67
CA PHE A 22 3.39 -8.07 13.74
C PHE A 22 2.91 -7.68 15.14
N ALA A 23 3.75 -6.93 15.87
CA ALA A 23 3.36 -6.35 17.14
C ALA A 23 2.59 -5.05 16.86
N GLY A 24 1.40 -4.91 17.45
CA GLY A 24 0.60 -3.69 17.35
C GLY A 24 -0.40 -3.67 16.19
N ASN A 25 -0.78 -2.45 15.79
CA ASN A 25 -1.80 -2.18 14.79
C ASN A 25 -1.22 -2.42 13.38
N VAL A 26 -2.05 -2.94 12.46
CA VAL A 26 -1.65 -3.07 11.05
C VAL A 26 -2.52 -2.15 10.20
N HIS A 27 -1.88 -1.29 9.42
CA HIS A 27 -2.55 -0.36 8.52
C HIS A 27 -2.26 -0.74 7.07
N ILE A 28 -3.29 -1.05 6.30
CA ILE A 28 -3.20 -1.33 4.86
C ILE A 28 -3.79 -0.14 4.11
N VAL A 29 -2.99 0.51 3.29
CA VAL A 29 -3.37 1.69 2.53
C VAL A 29 -3.38 1.35 1.04
N TYR A 30 -4.54 1.47 0.40
CA TYR A 30 -4.64 1.41 -1.06
C TYR A 30 -4.57 2.82 -1.62
N TRP A 31 -3.53 3.17 -2.37
CA TRP A 31 -3.33 4.51 -2.90
C TRP A 31 -3.27 4.48 -4.43
N LYS A 32 -4.01 5.40 -5.08
CA LYS A 32 -4.09 5.52 -6.54
C LYS A 32 -4.37 4.18 -7.24
N THR A 33 -5.13 3.31 -6.58
CA THR A 33 -5.55 2.02 -7.09
C THR A 33 -6.84 1.62 -6.39
N TYR A 34 -7.64 0.78 -7.03
CA TYR A 34 -8.91 0.33 -6.50
C TYR A 34 -8.72 -0.48 -5.21
N MET A 35 -9.34 -0.03 -4.11
CA MET A 35 -9.48 -0.84 -2.90
C MET A 35 -10.56 -1.91 -3.11
N PRO A 36 -10.24 -3.20 -2.95
CA PRO A 36 -11.25 -4.24 -3.05
C PRO A 36 -12.17 -4.28 -1.83
N PRO A 37 -13.34 -4.92 -1.94
CA PRO A 37 -14.25 -5.08 -0.81
C PRO A 37 -13.55 -5.72 0.39
N ARG A 38 -13.61 -5.06 1.56
CA ARG A 38 -12.87 -5.44 2.78
C ARG A 38 -13.12 -6.88 3.24
N HIS A 39 -14.33 -7.40 3.02
CA HIS A 39 -14.68 -8.78 3.39
C HIS A 39 -13.85 -9.84 2.62
N LEU A 40 -13.19 -9.47 1.53
CA LEU A 40 -12.30 -10.35 0.78
C LEU A 40 -10.92 -10.54 1.43
N LEU A 41 -10.55 -9.73 2.42
CA LEU A 41 -9.33 -9.97 3.22
C LEU A 41 -9.48 -11.15 4.17
N GLY A 42 -10.69 -11.70 4.36
CA GLY A 42 -10.92 -12.90 5.16
C GLY A 42 -10.51 -12.78 6.62
N VAL A 43 -10.34 -11.56 7.15
CA VAL A 43 -10.00 -11.32 8.56
C VAL A 43 -11.13 -11.86 9.43
N GLN A 44 -10.84 -12.83 10.28
CA GLN A 44 -11.84 -13.42 11.15
C GLN A 44 -12.23 -12.42 12.24
N ASP A 45 -13.51 -12.39 12.65
CA ASP A 45 -14.01 -11.46 13.66
C ASP A 45 -13.18 -11.46 14.97
N GLN A 46 -12.57 -12.60 15.33
CA GLN A 46 -11.70 -12.72 16.51
C GLN A 46 -10.35 -12.00 16.39
N GLU A 47 -9.80 -11.87 15.18
CA GLU A 47 -8.53 -11.17 14.94
C GLU A 47 -8.70 -9.66 15.04
N PHE A 48 -9.88 -9.15 14.69
CA PHE A 48 -10.24 -7.74 14.82
C PHE A 48 -10.15 -7.23 16.28
N PHE A 49 -10.40 -8.11 17.25
CA PHE A 49 -10.33 -7.77 18.68
C PHE A 49 -8.92 -7.88 19.29
N SER A 50 -8.01 -8.61 18.66
CA SER A 50 -6.65 -8.86 19.19
C SER A 50 -5.58 -8.03 18.50
N ARG A 51 -5.80 -7.63 17.24
CA ARG A 51 -4.95 -6.71 16.47
C ARG A 51 -5.85 -5.86 15.57
N PRO A 52 -6.02 -4.54 15.82
CA PRO A 52 -6.85 -3.72 14.95
C PRO A 52 -6.17 -3.59 13.59
N ILE A 53 -6.80 -4.18 12.57
CA ILE A 53 -6.42 -4.03 11.17
C ILE A 53 -7.24 -2.88 10.60
N VAL A 54 -6.56 -1.80 10.21
CA VAL A 54 -7.17 -0.64 9.57
C VAL A 54 -6.91 -0.72 8.08
N ILE A 55 -7.95 -0.58 7.27
CA ILE A 55 -7.83 -0.57 5.80
C ILE A 55 -8.36 0.78 5.28
N THR A 56 -7.49 1.55 4.67
CA THR A 56 -7.82 2.87 4.12
C THR A 56 -7.79 2.85 2.60
N ASP A 57 -8.85 3.39 2.02
CA ASP A 57 -8.95 3.68 0.59
C ASP A 57 -8.54 5.12 0.32
N LEU A 58 -7.46 5.29 -0.45
CA LEU A 58 -6.95 6.56 -0.94
C LEU A 58 -6.89 6.58 -2.49
N ALA A 59 -7.75 5.83 -3.18
CA ALA A 59 -7.78 5.82 -4.65
C ALA A 59 -7.90 7.22 -5.27
N GLY A 60 -8.79 8.05 -4.72
CA GLY A 60 -9.02 9.44 -5.17
C GLY A 60 -8.22 10.50 -4.42
N ALA A 61 -7.40 10.10 -3.44
CA ALA A 61 -6.76 11.04 -2.54
C ALA A 61 -5.56 11.76 -3.17
N ARG A 62 -5.21 12.92 -2.60
CA ARG A 62 -3.98 13.63 -2.93
C ARG A 62 -2.80 12.96 -2.24
N GLN A 63 -1.60 13.24 -2.73
CA GLN A 63 -0.37 12.70 -2.17
C GLN A 63 -0.12 13.16 -0.71
N ASN A 64 -0.60 14.34 -0.32
CA ASN A 64 -0.51 14.82 1.06
C ASN A 64 -1.33 13.96 2.02
N ASP A 65 -2.49 13.45 1.59
CA ASP A 65 -3.33 12.58 2.42
C ASP A 65 -2.60 11.26 2.75
N LEU A 66 -1.79 10.74 1.81
CA LEU A 66 -0.93 9.59 2.06
C LEU A 66 0.18 9.90 3.07
N ARG A 67 0.79 11.08 2.97
CA ARG A 67 1.82 11.52 3.93
C ARG A 67 1.25 11.61 5.33
N ASP A 68 0.08 12.22 5.48
CA ASP A 68 -0.58 12.39 6.77
C ASP A 68 -0.84 11.04 7.44
N ILE A 69 -1.20 10.00 6.67
CA ILE A 69 -1.32 8.63 7.19
C ILE A 69 0.01 8.11 7.73
N PHE A 70 1.09 8.25 6.97
CA PHE A 70 2.40 7.73 7.40
C PHE A 70 2.96 8.44 8.63
N TYR A 71 2.60 9.70 8.87
CA TYR A 71 3.01 10.45 10.06
C TYR A 71 2.06 10.31 11.24
N ALA A 72 0.81 9.89 11.02
CA ALA A 72 -0.19 9.78 12.08
C ALA A 72 0.02 8.58 13.02
N ASP A 73 0.55 7.46 12.51
CA ASP A 73 0.86 6.28 13.33
C ASP A 73 2.20 5.66 12.91
N LEU A 74 3.24 5.97 13.68
CA LEU A 74 4.58 5.39 13.52
C LEU A 74 4.79 4.12 14.36
N SER A 75 3.79 3.71 15.15
CA SER A 75 3.93 2.64 16.15
C SER A 75 3.44 1.27 15.67
N GLY A 76 2.87 1.21 14.47
CA GLY A 76 2.33 0.00 13.85
C GLY A 76 3.08 -0.44 12.59
N THR A 77 2.50 -1.43 11.91
CA THR A 77 2.96 -1.90 10.60
C THR A 77 2.11 -1.28 9.50
N THR A 78 2.70 -0.52 8.59
CA THR A 78 1.97 0.05 7.44
C THR A 78 2.35 -0.60 6.12
N PHE A 79 1.36 -1.18 5.44
CA PHE A 79 1.47 -1.64 4.06
C PHE A 79 0.87 -0.62 3.11
N LEU A 80 1.62 -0.25 2.07
CA LEU A 80 1.11 0.54 0.95
C LEU A 80 0.89 -0.37 -0.25
N VAL A 81 -0.31 -0.32 -0.82
CA VAL A 81 -0.66 -0.96 -2.08
C VAL A 81 -0.89 0.11 -3.12
N THR A 82 -0.04 0.14 -4.15
CA THR A 82 -0.10 1.13 -5.24
C THR A 82 0.50 0.57 -6.51
N THR A 83 0.18 1.15 -7.66
CA THR A 83 0.87 0.78 -8.91
C THR A 83 2.33 1.25 -8.88
N ALA A 84 3.19 0.59 -9.64
CA ALA A 84 4.60 1.00 -9.74
C ALA A 84 4.74 2.39 -10.38
N ALA A 85 3.89 2.70 -11.36
CA ALA A 85 3.79 4.01 -11.98
C ALA A 85 3.40 5.12 -10.97
N MET A 86 2.50 4.82 -10.03
CA MET A 86 2.13 5.80 -9.00
C MET A 86 3.21 5.94 -7.93
N HIS A 87 3.89 4.84 -7.57
CA HIS A 87 5.02 4.93 -6.64
C HIS A 87 6.15 5.84 -7.17
N SER A 88 6.47 5.80 -8.47
CA SER A 88 7.51 6.66 -9.04
C SER A 88 7.15 8.17 -9.02
N SER A 89 5.87 8.50 -8.80
CA SER A 89 5.43 9.89 -8.60
C SER A 89 5.67 10.42 -7.18
N LEU A 90 6.05 9.57 -6.23
CA LEU A 90 6.33 9.98 -4.86
C LEU A 90 7.66 10.77 -4.78
N PRO A 91 7.74 11.80 -3.92
CA PRO A 91 8.99 12.46 -3.58
C PRO A 91 10.00 11.45 -3.04
N GLN A 92 11.25 11.59 -3.47
CA GLN A 92 12.36 10.73 -3.05
C GLN A 92 12.44 10.47 -1.54
N PRO A 93 12.28 11.49 -0.66
CA PRO A 93 12.33 11.25 0.78
C PRO A 93 11.33 10.20 1.27
N LEU A 94 10.18 10.08 0.61
CA LEU A 94 9.15 9.11 0.98
C LEU A 94 9.32 7.79 0.24
N SER A 95 9.61 7.82 -1.06
CA SER A 95 9.79 6.59 -1.84
C SER A 95 10.95 5.74 -1.32
N ASP A 96 12.01 6.37 -0.81
CA ASP A 96 13.17 5.67 -0.23
C ASP A 96 12.81 4.87 1.02
N CYS A 97 11.74 5.25 1.73
CA CYS A 97 11.28 4.59 2.94
C CYS A 97 10.26 3.47 2.68
N LEU A 98 10.03 3.10 1.41
CA LEU A 98 9.09 2.06 1.01
C LEU A 98 9.85 0.85 0.48
N VAL A 99 9.72 -0.28 1.17
CA VAL A 99 10.39 -1.54 0.80
C VAL A 99 9.42 -2.44 0.07
N VAL A 100 9.70 -2.76 -1.19
CA VAL A 100 8.87 -3.68 -1.99
C VAL A 100 8.82 -5.06 -1.31
N GLN A 101 7.62 -5.51 -0.96
CA GLN A 101 7.35 -6.82 -0.39
C GLN A 101 6.81 -7.80 -1.43
N HIS A 102 6.01 -7.31 -2.38
CA HIS A 102 5.41 -8.13 -3.41
C HIS A 102 5.13 -7.34 -4.69
N ARG A 103 5.28 -8.02 -5.83
CA ARG A 103 4.95 -7.50 -7.16
C ARG A 103 3.94 -8.40 -7.82
N ILE A 104 2.85 -7.79 -8.28
CA ILE A 104 1.76 -8.46 -8.96
C ILE A 104 1.71 -7.94 -10.39
N PHE A 105 1.92 -8.86 -11.32
CA PHE A 105 1.89 -8.59 -12.75
C PHE A 105 1.20 -9.75 -13.47
N PRO A 106 0.34 -9.47 -14.48
CA PRO A 106 -0.10 -8.14 -14.90
C PRO A 106 -1.21 -7.60 -14.00
N HIS A 107 -1.17 -6.30 -13.74
CA HIS A 107 -2.25 -5.49 -13.17
C HIS A 107 -2.57 -4.35 -14.12
N LEU A 108 -3.84 -4.20 -14.48
CA LEU A 108 -4.28 -3.10 -15.33
C LEU A 108 -4.99 -2.06 -14.46
N ASP A 109 -4.37 -0.90 -14.33
CA ASP A 109 -4.97 0.30 -13.77
C ASP A 109 -5.61 1.10 -14.91
N LEU A 110 -6.95 1.22 -14.87
CA LEU A 110 -7.70 1.95 -15.89
C LEU A 110 -7.85 3.43 -15.56
N ASP A 111 -7.59 3.82 -14.30
CA ASP A 111 -7.78 5.18 -13.84
C ASP A 111 -6.54 6.05 -14.08
N HIS A 112 -5.36 5.41 -14.20
CA HIS A 112 -4.06 6.07 -14.41
C HIS A 112 -3.31 5.55 -15.66
N LEU A 113 -4.04 5.37 -16.76
CA LEU A 113 -3.50 4.79 -18.01
C LEU A 113 -2.33 5.58 -18.58
N SER A 114 -2.35 6.92 -18.51
CA SER A 114 -1.27 7.77 -19.02
C SER A 114 0.05 7.45 -18.33
N GLU A 115 0.03 7.43 -17.00
CA GLU A 115 1.17 7.20 -16.15
C GLU A 115 1.66 5.75 -16.27
N SER A 116 0.74 4.79 -16.43
CA SER A 116 1.08 3.41 -16.75
C SER A 116 1.78 3.29 -18.11
N VAL A 117 1.34 4.00 -19.13
CA VAL A 117 2.00 3.99 -20.45
C VAL A 117 3.39 4.61 -20.37
N GLU A 118 3.53 5.74 -19.67
CA GLU A 118 4.81 6.43 -19.47
C GLU A 118 5.83 5.58 -18.70
N ALA A 119 5.38 4.84 -17.68
CA ALA A 119 6.20 3.90 -16.92
C ALA A 119 6.59 2.65 -17.74
N GLY A 120 5.99 2.45 -18.91
CA GLY A 120 6.25 1.32 -19.79
C GLY A 120 5.58 0.02 -19.33
N TRP A 121 5.65 -1.01 -20.17
CA TRP A 121 4.87 -2.25 -19.99
C TRP A 121 5.06 -2.92 -18.63
N SER A 122 6.30 -3.03 -18.16
CA SER A 122 6.62 -3.78 -16.94
C SER A 122 6.04 -3.10 -15.71
N ASP A 123 6.40 -1.84 -15.49
CA ASP A 123 6.03 -1.10 -14.28
C ASP A 123 4.61 -0.52 -14.38
N GLY A 124 4.22 -0.06 -15.57
CA GLY A 124 2.88 0.41 -15.84
C GLY A 124 1.77 -0.61 -15.64
N LEU A 125 2.11 -1.91 -15.76
CA LEU A 125 1.18 -3.01 -15.54
C LEU A 125 1.48 -3.78 -14.23
N SER A 126 2.10 -3.14 -13.25
CA SER A 126 2.42 -3.78 -11.97
C SER A 126 1.72 -3.10 -10.80
N LEU A 127 1.09 -3.91 -9.96
CA LEU A 127 0.68 -3.52 -8.61
C LEU A 127 1.73 -3.99 -7.62
N LEU A 128 2.12 -3.11 -6.70
CA LEU A 128 3.16 -3.38 -5.72
C LEU A 128 2.57 -3.26 -4.31
N VAL A 129 3.02 -4.15 -3.44
CA VAL A 129 2.81 -4.08 -2.00
C VAL A 129 4.13 -3.69 -1.37
N TYR A 130 4.14 -2.57 -0.66
CA TYR A 130 5.29 -2.05 0.06
C TYR A 130 5.07 -2.16 1.56
N LEU A 131 6.15 -2.40 2.29
CA LEU A 131 6.22 -2.19 3.73
C LEU A 131 6.87 -0.83 3.98
N THR A 132 6.27 -0.06 4.90
CA THR A 132 6.76 1.25 5.28
C THR A 132 7.83 1.14 6.36
N ASP A 133 8.99 1.77 6.14
CA ASP A 133 10.02 1.94 7.16
C ASP A 133 9.73 3.22 7.97
N HIS A 134 9.09 3.05 9.12
CA HIS A 134 8.69 4.17 9.97
C HIS A 134 9.90 4.89 10.61
N ASP A 135 11.03 4.20 10.83
CA ASP A 135 12.26 4.83 11.32
C ASP A 135 12.85 5.74 10.24
N CYS A 136 12.85 5.29 8.97
CA CYS A 136 13.24 6.11 7.83
C CYS A 136 12.36 7.36 7.70
N ILE A 137 11.03 7.20 7.81
CA ILE A 137 10.07 8.32 7.70
C ILE A 137 10.30 9.33 8.83
N ALA A 138 10.42 8.88 10.08
CA ALA A 138 10.61 9.74 11.25
C ALA A 138 11.90 10.57 11.14
N ASN A 139 12.99 9.96 10.68
CA ASN A 139 14.27 10.65 10.50
C ASN A 139 14.22 11.71 9.38
N ARG A 140 13.38 11.50 8.36
CA ARG A 140 13.25 12.42 7.22
C ARG A 140 12.21 13.53 7.43
N SER A 141 11.27 13.38 8.37
CA SER A 141 10.38 14.49 8.77
C SER A 141 11.14 15.70 9.34
N HIS A 142 12.26 15.47 10.03
CA HIS A 142 13.10 16.54 10.57
C HIS A 142 13.96 17.28 9.53
N SER A 143 13.98 16.81 8.28
CA SER A 143 14.77 17.40 7.18
C SER A 143 13.92 18.26 6.21
N LEU A 144 12.64 18.45 6.51
CA LEU A 144 11.66 19.16 5.69
C LEU A 144 11.21 20.50 6.30
N GLU A 145 11.85 20.94 7.39
CA GLU A 145 11.76 22.30 7.96
C GLU A 145 12.91 23.19 7.48
#